data_AF-A0A8S1TXA5-F1
#
_entry.id   AF-A0A8S1TXA5-F1
#
_cell.length_a   1.000
_cell.length_b   1.000
_cell.length_c   1.000
_cell.angle_alpha   90.00
_cell.angle_beta   90.00
_cell.angle_gamma   90.00
#
_symmetry.space_group_name_H-M   'P 1'
#
loop_
_entity.id
_entity.type
_entity.pdbx_description
1 polymer ?
#
loop_
_entity_poly.entity_id
_entity_poly.type
_entity_poly.pdbx_seq_one_letter_code
_entity_poly.pdbx_strand_id
1 'polypeptide(L)'
;MQMKDEDQEMCKLTHLNRSFICTNIECIQAKRFQLVCHKCLTLQHTNQKGIQKFKNTKTVRHLDDFIELKELQNHLEQKYQTRFNFLQDVQQKCFDFQKEQIQKIEKFPFHDQNFLKQAKADVDTQMQMFINEIGYHQRLLNETKQYNNQTNKFILDLYKRNDEKFHNDMINKQNQVFDRIRTNLAKKGIDLQKMFANQEDKINQADDRLKKLENPYASNKLFKYTLIIAILIMISNQFSILTSKDQKQIQIKESLMFESDINQIKEQLSEFQQENIIKIEEIKNTLEGKLMNEIEYLKLYNQQLKVEMIELQKQFKEISLFQNQTINILSQELSNLKEQVSISQNQISNMNNVQIIKQSNNSNQDNNNNNVILIDKFNKVDEDIKQINFNFNNTIQEVREYVDNRILLNKQFFNAQKYLLGKIELDYPIVLLQGFKIYLDQYLNKSLTLDQIANLTDSFSSTGIACFGGISVKKPSHFVLMACDYVYEIFTITTSRDKARKSRSGDNLYWYFVPRISIGFAPNEKVHLQLADNYDPLDQNRFSIWVDHPQGGRRIGNQTSLIDTTEYRIVLYVIQ
;
A
#
# COMPACT_ATOMS: atom_id res chain seq x y z
N MET A 1 18.08 29.68 -18.09
CA MET A 1 18.51 28.93 -19.33
C MET A 1 19.98 29.21 -19.63
N GLN A 2 20.76 28.27 -20.19
CA GLN A 2 22.19 28.50 -20.56
C GLN A 2 22.34 28.80 -22.06
N MET A 3 23.02 29.89 -22.41
CA MET A 3 23.51 30.12 -23.77
C MET A 3 24.81 29.34 -23.98
N LYS A 4 24.97 28.67 -25.13
CA LYS A 4 26.29 28.26 -25.58
C LYS A 4 27.01 29.50 -26.13
N ASP A 5 28.26 29.71 -25.74
CA ASP A 5 29.09 30.83 -26.21
C ASP A 5 29.33 30.82 -27.74
N GLU A 6 28.99 29.72 -28.42
CA GLU A 6 29.16 29.53 -29.86
C GLU A 6 28.15 30.30 -30.74
N ASP A 7 27.08 30.88 -30.19
CA ASP A 7 25.97 31.46 -30.98
C ASP A 7 26.02 32.99 -31.19
N GLN A 8 27.06 33.70 -30.72
CA GLN A 8 27.24 35.13 -31.01
C GLN A 8 27.87 35.36 -32.41
N GLU A 9 27.25 34.82 -33.45
CA GLU A 9 27.65 35.15 -34.83
C GLU A 9 27.28 36.61 -35.16
N MET A 10 28.30 37.42 -35.46
CA MET A 10 28.13 38.78 -35.97
C MET A 10 27.42 38.76 -37.34
N CYS A 11 26.44 39.66 -37.52
CA CYS A 11 25.78 39.81 -38.81
C CYS A 11 26.76 40.24 -39.90
N LYS A 12 26.94 39.42 -40.95
CA LYS A 12 27.86 39.68 -42.07
C LYS A 12 27.62 41.00 -42.82
N LEU A 13 26.40 41.56 -42.73
CA LEU A 13 26.01 42.79 -43.43
C LEU A 13 26.12 44.05 -42.57
N THR A 14 26.02 43.93 -41.25
CA THR A 14 25.95 45.10 -40.35
C THR A 14 26.97 45.07 -39.23
N HIS A 15 27.72 43.97 -39.06
CA HIS A 15 28.63 43.72 -37.93
C HIS A 15 27.98 43.93 -36.55
N LEU A 16 26.67 43.67 -36.44
CA LEU A 16 25.92 43.72 -35.19
C LEU A 16 25.58 42.30 -34.75
N ASN A 17 25.47 42.08 -33.45
CA ASN A 17 25.05 40.80 -32.89
C ASN A 17 23.66 40.40 -33.42
N ARG A 18 23.53 39.14 -33.81
CA ARG A 18 22.24 38.55 -34.18
C ARG A 18 21.48 38.20 -32.91
N SER A 19 20.74 39.15 -32.36
CA SER A 19 20.01 38.98 -31.11
C SER A 19 18.48 39.10 -31.25
N PHE A 20 17.93 39.39 -32.42
CA PHE A 20 16.50 39.64 -32.59
C PHE A 20 15.78 38.53 -33.34
N ILE A 21 14.52 38.30 -32.95
CA ILE A 21 13.60 37.35 -33.59
C ILE A 21 12.20 37.98 -33.71
N CYS A 22 11.47 37.62 -34.78
CA CYS A 22 10.07 38.01 -34.93
C CYS A 22 9.14 36.95 -34.32
N THR A 23 8.25 37.39 -33.43
CA THR A 23 7.30 36.50 -32.74
C THR A 23 5.95 36.38 -33.44
N ASN A 24 5.76 37.04 -34.60
CA ASN A 24 4.47 37.03 -35.29
C ASN A 24 4.13 35.64 -35.86
N ILE A 25 2.86 35.25 -35.74
CA ILE A 25 2.38 33.90 -36.13
C ILE A 25 2.55 33.61 -37.63
N GLU A 26 2.43 34.61 -38.50
CA GLU A 26 2.60 34.46 -39.95
C GLU A 26 4.06 34.18 -40.31
N CYS A 27 4.99 34.87 -39.65
CA CYS A 27 6.43 34.64 -39.80
C CYS A 27 6.85 33.29 -39.24
N ILE A 28 6.19 32.87 -38.15
CA ILE A 28 6.36 31.55 -37.57
C ILE A 28 5.93 30.46 -38.57
N GLN A 29 4.72 30.57 -39.12
CA GLN A 29 4.20 29.59 -40.07
C GLN A 29 5.02 29.53 -41.38
N ALA A 30 5.61 30.66 -41.80
CA ALA A 30 6.47 30.75 -42.97
C ALA A 30 7.91 30.21 -42.76
N LYS A 31 8.22 29.63 -41.59
CA LYS A 31 9.54 29.11 -41.21
C LYS A 31 10.68 30.15 -41.23
N ARG A 32 10.38 31.43 -40.97
CA ARG A 32 11.36 32.54 -40.99
C ARG A 32 11.89 32.87 -39.60
N PHE A 33 12.49 31.88 -38.93
CA PHE A 33 12.86 31.96 -37.50
C PHE A 33 14.33 32.24 -37.22
N GLN A 34 15.04 32.90 -38.14
CA GLN A 34 16.49 33.07 -37.98
C GLN A 34 16.79 34.21 -37.02
N LEU A 35 17.73 33.97 -36.10
CA LEU A 35 18.38 35.05 -35.35
C LEU A 35 19.05 36.00 -36.33
N VAL A 36 18.63 37.25 -36.32
CA VAL A 36 19.18 38.31 -37.16
C VAL A 36 19.38 39.57 -36.34
N CYS A 37 20.17 40.51 -36.84
CA CYS A 37 20.22 41.83 -36.22
C CYS A 37 18.93 42.59 -36.55
N HIS A 38 18.55 43.54 -35.69
CA HIS A 38 17.33 44.34 -35.84
C HIS A 38 17.18 44.95 -37.24
N LYS A 39 18.25 45.57 -37.77
CA LYS A 39 18.25 46.22 -39.10
C LYS A 39 17.97 45.24 -40.24
N CYS A 40 18.55 44.03 -40.21
CA CYS A 40 18.29 43.00 -41.20
C CYS A 40 16.87 42.43 -41.08
N LEU A 41 16.36 42.28 -39.86
CA LEU A 41 14.98 41.84 -39.61
C LEU A 41 13.96 42.86 -40.14
N THR A 42 14.16 44.15 -39.87
CA THR A 42 13.35 45.23 -40.43
C THR A 42 13.38 45.21 -41.96
N LEU A 43 14.56 45.07 -42.58
CA LEU A 43 14.69 44.98 -44.03
C LEU A 43 13.94 43.76 -44.61
N GLN A 44 14.02 42.58 -43.98
CA GLN A 44 13.28 41.40 -44.40
C GLN A 44 11.75 41.60 -44.39
N HIS A 45 11.24 42.43 -43.47
CA HIS A 45 9.81 42.69 -43.32
C HIS A 45 9.32 43.93 -44.09
N THR A 46 10.23 44.81 -44.54
CA THR A 46 9.91 46.05 -45.27
C THR A 46 10.21 46.01 -46.77
N ASN A 47 11.21 45.25 -47.24
CA ASN A 47 11.60 45.18 -48.65
C ASN A 47 10.81 44.11 -49.44
N GLN A 48 9.83 44.55 -50.24
CA GLN A 48 8.97 43.68 -51.07
C GLN A 48 9.61 43.10 -52.35
N LYS A 49 10.83 43.52 -52.76
CA LYS A 49 11.36 43.18 -54.10
C LYS A 49 11.84 41.72 -54.27
N GLY A 50 12.00 40.94 -53.21
CA GLY A 50 12.38 39.51 -53.27
C GLY A 50 11.23 38.51 -53.07
N ILE A 51 10.02 38.98 -52.71
CA ILE A 51 8.89 38.13 -52.28
C ILE A 51 7.70 38.32 -53.25
N GLN A 52 7.95 38.40 -54.57
CA GLN A 52 6.89 38.51 -55.58
C GLN A 52 6.34 37.15 -56.07
N LYS A 53 6.70 36.02 -55.46
CA LYS A 53 6.16 34.70 -55.86
C LYS A 53 4.91 34.23 -55.09
N PHE A 54 4.44 34.96 -54.09
CA PHE A 54 3.17 34.65 -53.40
C PHE A 54 2.19 35.81 -53.55
N LYS A 55 1.43 35.79 -54.64
CA LYS A 55 0.31 36.70 -54.89
C LYS A 55 -0.79 36.38 -53.86
N ASN A 56 -0.85 37.10 -52.73
CA ASN A 56 -2.05 37.44 -51.93
C ASN A 56 -1.78 37.82 -50.46
N THR A 57 -0.54 38.02 -50.00
CA THR A 57 -0.29 38.47 -48.61
C THR A 57 -0.10 39.99 -48.52
N LYS A 58 -1.00 40.65 -47.78
CA LYS A 58 -0.97 42.07 -47.38
C LYS A 58 0.42 42.47 -46.85
N THR A 59 0.79 43.74 -47.03
CA THR A 59 1.95 44.38 -46.37
C THR A 59 2.05 43.96 -44.92
N VAL A 60 3.18 43.34 -44.55
CA VAL A 60 3.44 42.84 -43.20
C VAL A 60 3.73 44.03 -42.27
N ARG A 61 2.80 44.37 -41.35
CA ARG A 61 2.83 45.56 -40.49
C ARG A 61 3.20 45.26 -39.02
N HIS A 62 3.97 44.21 -38.74
CA HIS A 62 4.21 43.77 -37.36
C HIS A 62 5.65 44.00 -36.90
N LEU A 63 6.19 45.19 -37.13
CA LEU A 63 7.52 45.58 -36.64
C LEU A 63 7.60 45.57 -35.10
N ASP A 64 6.46 45.74 -34.43
CA ASP A 64 6.34 45.68 -32.97
C ASP A 64 6.45 44.25 -32.38
N ASP A 65 6.42 43.21 -33.23
CA ASP A 65 6.55 41.81 -32.80
C ASP A 65 8.03 41.34 -32.72
N PHE A 66 8.99 42.25 -32.89
CA PHE A 66 10.41 41.95 -32.75
C PHE A 66 10.82 41.97 -31.27
N ILE A 67 11.47 40.90 -30.82
CA ILE A 67 11.94 40.78 -29.45
C ILE A 67 13.41 40.38 -29.45
N GLU A 68 14.16 40.86 -28.48
CA GLU A 68 15.50 40.37 -28.23
C GLU A 68 15.45 38.95 -27.65
N LEU A 69 16.35 38.08 -28.08
CA LEU A 69 16.40 36.68 -27.64
C LEU A 69 16.51 36.56 -26.12
N LYS A 70 17.28 37.45 -25.48
CA LYS A 70 17.44 37.49 -24.03
C LYS A 70 16.13 37.82 -23.31
N GLU A 71 15.38 38.79 -23.83
CA GLU A 71 14.06 39.17 -23.30
C GLU A 71 13.04 38.05 -23.51
N LEU A 72 13.04 37.43 -24.69
CA LEU A 72 12.23 36.25 -25.00
C LEU A 72 12.54 35.09 -24.04
N GLN A 73 13.82 34.80 -23.79
CA GLN A 73 14.24 33.75 -22.85
C GLN A 73 13.77 34.06 -21.41
N ASN A 74 13.87 35.31 -20.96
CA ASN A 74 13.38 35.70 -19.64
C ASN A 74 11.86 35.49 -19.51
N HIS A 75 11.08 35.92 -20.50
CA HIS A 75 9.62 35.69 -20.51
C HIS A 75 9.26 34.20 -20.55
N LEU A 76 10.04 33.41 -21.30
CA LEU A 76 9.85 31.96 -21.38
C LEU A 76 10.22 31.26 -20.07
N GLU A 77 11.27 31.69 -19.37
CA GLU A 77 11.67 31.13 -18.09
C GLU A 77 10.59 31.38 -17.02
N GLN A 78 10.00 32.58 -17.01
CA GLN A 78 8.83 32.87 -16.17
C GLN A 78 7.62 31.99 -16.52
N LYS A 79 7.26 31.90 -17.81
CA LYS A 79 6.15 31.03 -18.25
C LYS A 79 6.40 29.56 -17.95
N TYR A 80 7.63 29.10 -18.14
CA TYR A 80 8.07 27.75 -17.80
C TYR A 80 7.84 27.50 -16.31
N GLN A 81 8.32 28.40 -15.43
CA GLN A 81 8.22 28.20 -14.00
C GLN A 81 6.76 28.18 -13.54
N THR A 82 5.94 29.10 -14.03
CA THR A 82 4.51 29.16 -13.74
C THR A 82 3.80 27.88 -14.16
N ARG A 83 4.02 27.42 -15.40
CA ARG A 83 3.37 26.19 -15.90
C ARG A 83 3.89 24.93 -15.22
N PHE A 84 5.18 24.87 -14.91
CA PHE A 84 5.77 23.74 -14.22
C PHE A 84 5.19 23.60 -12.81
N ASN A 85 5.16 24.71 -12.05
CA ASN A 85 4.55 24.74 -10.72
C ASN A 85 3.07 24.36 -10.79
N PHE A 86 2.32 24.92 -11.74
CA PHE A 86 0.91 24.56 -11.95
C PHE A 86 0.73 23.05 -12.25
N LEU A 87 1.56 22.47 -13.11
CA LEU A 87 1.50 21.04 -13.42
C LEU A 87 1.84 20.17 -12.20
N GLN A 88 2.77 20.61 -11.34
CA GLN A 88 3.05 19.94 -10.06
C GLN A 88 1.84 19.99 -9.13
N ASP A 89 1.17 21.14 -9.03
CA ASP A 89 -0.05 21.30 -8.22
C ASP A 89 -1.19 20.40 -8.72
N VAL A 90 -1.38 20.32 -10.05
CA VAL A 90 -2.37 19.43 -10.67
C VAL A 90 -2.02 17.96 -10.39
N GLN A 91 -0.74 17.60 -10.52
CA GLN A 91 -0.24 16.26 -10.25
C GLN A 91 -0.46 15.85 -8.79
N GLN A 92 -0.20 16.75 -7.84
CA GLN A 92 -0.44 16.50 -6.42
C GLN A 92 -1.93 16.26 -6.14
N LYS A 93 -2.81 17.10 -6.69
CA LYS A 93 -4.27 16.90 -6.57
C LYS A 93 -4.73 15.56 -7.15
N CYS A 94 -4.10 15.10 -8.22
CA CYS A 94 -4.36 13.77 -8.79
C CYS A 94 -3.97 12.64 -7.83
N PHE A 95 -2.80 12.73 -7.18
CA PHE A 95 -2.38 11.75 -6.18
C PHE A 95 -3.29 11.75 -4.95
N ASP A 96 -3.67 12.92 -4.45
CA ASP A 96 -4.57 13.04 -3.30
C ASP A 96 -5.94 12.42 -3.61
N PHE A 97 -6.51 12.72 -4.79
CA PHE A 97 -7.76 12.12 -5.24
C PHE A 97 -7.66 10.60 -5.40
N GLN A 98 -6.58 10.10 -6.03
CA GLN A 98 -6.36 8.67 -6.20
C GLN A 98 -6.31 7.95 -4.84
N LYS A 99 -5.54 8.48 -3.89
CA LYS A 99 -5.43 7.96 -2.53
C LYS A 99 -6.79 7.95 -1.83
N GLU A 100 -7.56 9.03 -1.94
CA GLU A 100 -8.91 9.12 -1.39
C GLU A 100 -9.83 8.02 -1.97
N GLN A 101 -9.84 7.83 -3.28
CA GLN A 101 -10.69 6.81 -3.91
C GLN A 101 -10.24 5.38 -3.55
N ILE A 102 -8.95 5.10 -3.53
CA ILE A 102 -8.43 3.78 -3.13
C ILE A 102 -8.82 3.47 -1.68
N GLN A 103 -8.70 4.44 -0.77
CA GLN A 103 -9.12 4.26 0.62
C GLN A 103 -10.63 4.00 0.73
N LYS A 104 -11.46 4.66 -0.09
CA LYS A 104 -12.90 4.37 -0.15
C LYS A 104 -13.19 2.95 -0.63
N ILE A 105 -12.46 2.47 -1.64
CA ILE A 105 -12.58 1.08 -2.13
C ILE A 105 -12.13 0.08 -1.06
N GLU A 106 -11.05 0.36 -0.33
CA GLU A 106 -10.52 -0.52 0.73
C GLU A 106 -11.44 -0.66 1.93
N LYS A 107 -12.11 0.43 2.30
CA LYS A 107 -13.06 0.45 3.40
C LYS A 107 -14.42 -0.10 3.00
N PHE A 108 -14.62 -0.48 1.74
CA PHE A 108 -15.91 -0.95 1.25
C PHE A 108 -16.18 -2.38 1.72
N PRO A 109 -17.22 -2.62 2.54
CA PRO A 109 -17.47 -3.94 3.12
C PRO A 109 -18.23 -4.86 2.14
N PHE A 110 -18.15 -6.17 2.37
CA PHE A 110 -18.99 -7.20 1.73
C PHE A 110 -18.82 -7.44 0.20
N HIS A 111 -17.64 -7.19 -0.36
CA HIS A 111 -17.31 -7.58 -1.74
C HIS A 111 -16.11 -8.51 -1.82
N ASP A 112 -16.09 -9.34 -2.88
CA ASP A 112 -14.97 -10.23 -3.18
C ASP A 112 -13.66 -9.44 -3.38
N GLN A 113 -12.54 -10.01 -2.95
CA GLN A 113 -11.25 -9.34 -3.05
C GLN A 113 -10.82 -9.10 -4.49
N ASN A 114 -11.22 -9.96 -5.44
CA ASN A 114 -10.88 -9.74 -6.85
C ASN A 114 -11.65 -8.56 -7.42
N PHE A 115 -12.91 -8.38 -7.04
CA PHE A 115 -13.70 -7.22 -7.39
C PHE A 115 -13.06 -5.92 -6.89
N LEU A 116 -12.64 -5.89 -5.61
CA LEU A 116 -11.97 -4.71 -5.04
C LEU A 116 -10.62 -4.44 -5.71
N LYS A 117 -9.84 -5.48 -6.01
CA LYS A 117 -8.58 -5.35 -6.78
C LYS A 117 -8.82 -4.77 -8.16
N GLN A 118 -9.86 -5.23 -8.86
CA GLN A 118 -10.21 -4.72 -10.19
C GLN A 118 -10.68 -3.26 -10.14
N ALA A 119 -11.45 -2.88 -9.12
CA ALA A 119 -11.85 -1.48 -8.93
C ALA A 119 -10.64 -0.55 -8.68
N LYS A 120 -9.66 -0.99 -7.87
CA LYS A 120 -8.41 -0.24 -7.66
C LYS A 120 -7.61 -0.11 -8.95
N ALA A 121 -7.43 -1.23 -9.66
CA ALA A 121 -6.69 -1.25 -10.92
C ALA A 121 -7.29 -0.29 -11.96
N ASP A 122 -8.62 -0.16 -12.02
CA ASP A 122 -9.28 0.80 -12.91
C ASP A 122 -9.00 2.25 -12.52
N VAL A 123 -9.02 2.58 -11.22
CA VAL A 123 -8.64 3.91 -10.71
C VAL A 123 -7.19 4.22 -11.06
N ASP A 124 -6.28 3.29 -10.77
CA ASP A 124 -4.85 3.43 -11.04
C ASP A 124 -4.59 3.62 -12.53
N THR A 125 -5.25 2.83 -13.39
CA THR A 125 -5.07 2.93 -14.85
C THR A 125 -5.53 4.28 -15.37
N GLN A 126 -6.74 4.74 -15.00
CA GLN A 126 -7.25 6.04 -15.46
C GLN A 126 -6.39 7.20 -14.95
N MET A 127 -5.91 7.13 -13.70
CA MET A 127 -5.06 8.16 -13.14
C MET A 127 -3.68 8.18 -13.80
N GLN A 128 -3.06 7.00 -14.00
CA GLN A 128 -1.74 6.88 -14.60
C GLN A 128 -1.73 7.39 -16.05
N MET A 129 -2.80 7.16 -16.81
CA MET A 129 -2.95 7.73 -18.16
C MET A 129 -2.87 9.26 -18.14
N PHE A 130 -3.53 9.91 -17.20
CA PHE A 130 -3.51 11.37 -17.09
C PHE A 130 -2.18 11.90 -16.51
N ILE A 131 -1.60 11.22 -15.52
CA ILE A 131 -0.26 11.56 -14.99
C ILE A 131 0.80 11.47 -16.10
N ASN A 132 0.71 10.48 -16.99
CA ASN A 132 1.61 10.36 -18.14
C ASN A 132 1.45 11.53 -19.12
N GLU A 133 0.23 12.07 -19.28
CA GLU A 133 -0.03 13.27 -20.07
C GLU A 133 0.57 14.53 -19.42
N ILE A 134 0.44 14.67 -18.09
CA ILE A 134 1.13 15.72 -17.32
C ILE A 134 2.65 15.61 -17.51
N GLY A 135 3.20 14.40 -17.37
CA GLY A 135 4.64 14.14 -17.56
C GLY A 135 5.12 14.39 -18.99
N TYR A 136 4.27 14.19 -20.00
CA TYR A 136 4.55 14.61 -21.37
C TYR A 136 4.68 16.14 -21.47
N HIS A 137 3.75 16.90 -20.87
CA HIS A 137 3.83 18.36 -20.84
C HIS A 137 5.05 18.87 -20.06
N GLN A 138 5.42 18.25 -18.94
CA GLN A 138 6.63 18.59 -18.19
C GLN A 138 7.91 18.31 -19.01
N ARG A 139 7.97 17.19 -19.74
CA ARG A 139 9.10 16.88 -20.64
C ARG A 139 9.22 17.90 -21.77
N LEU A 140 8.11 18.24 -22.41
CA LEU A 140 8.07 19.25 -23.47
C LEU A 140 8.60 20.61 -22.96
N LEU A 141 8.20 21.01 -21.74
CA LEU A 141 8.72 22.22 -21.10
C LEU A 141 10.24 22.15 -20.84
N ASN A 142 10.75 20.98 -20.42
CA ASN A 142 12.19 20.79 -20.18
C ASN A 142 13.01 20.82 -21.48
N GLU A 143 12.51 20.22 -22.56
CA GLU A 143 13.16 20.25 -23.88
C GLU A 143 13.28 21.68 -24.43
N THR A 144 12.36 22.58 -24.05
CA THR A 144 12.41 23.99 -24.46
C THR A 144 13.42 24.86 -23.69
N LYS A 145 14.15 24.33 -22.69
CA LYS A 145 15.14 25.09 -21.91
C LYS A 145 16.42 25.45 -22.67
N GLN A 146 16.69 24.80 -23.80
CA GLN A 146 17.82 25.12 -24.66
C GLN A 146 17.33 25.66 -25.99
N TYR A 147 17.67 26.92 -26.25
CA TYR A 147 17.37 27.54 -27.54
C TYR A 147 18.29 26.94 -28.62
N ASN A 148 17.71 26.32 -29.64
CA ASN A 148 18.42 25.95 -30.86
C ASN A 148 17.48 26.07 -32.08
N ASN A 149 18.06 26.04 -33.28
CA ASN A 149 17.28 26.19 -34.52
C ASN A 149 16.22 25.11 -34.75
N GLN A 150 16.33 23.95 -34.10
CA GLN A 150 15.37 22.85 -34.20
C GLN A 150 14.20 23.02 -33.21
N THR A 151 14.43 23.61 -32.04
CA THR A 151 13.43 23.88 -30.99
C THR A 151 12.72 25.23 -31.14
N ASN A 152 13.22 26.08 -32.03
CA ASN A 152 12.77 27.45 -32.25
C ASN A 152 11.26 27.63 -32.44
N LYS A 153 10.64 26.74 -33.24
CA LYS A 153 9.18 26.76 -33.44
C LYS A 153 8.42 26.47 -32.14
N PHE A 154 8.86 25.44 -31.39
CA PHE A 154 8.23 25.06 -30.13
C PHE A 154 8.37 26.15 -29.07
N ILE A 155 9.52 26.82 -29.04
CA ILE A 155 9.79 27.95 -28.15
C ILE A 155 8.82 29.11 -28.43
N LEU A 156 8.62 29.46 -29.71
CA LEU A 156 7.70 30.54 -30.09
C LEU A 156 6.23 30.16 -29.90
N ASP A 157 5.87 28.89 -30.15
CA ASP A 157 4.54 28.36 -29.84
C ASP A 157 4.28 28.42 -28.32
N LEU A 158 5.27 28.09 -27.49
CA LEU A 158 5.19 28.19 -26.03
C LEU A 158 5.00 29.65 -25.58
N TYR A 159 5.78 30.57 -26.17
CA TYR A 159 5.72 32.01 -25.90
C TYR A 159 4.33 32.59 -26.19
N LYS A 160 3.75 32.27 -27.35
CA LYS A 160 2.43 32.80 -27.76
C LYS A 160 1.25 32.13 -27.08
N ARG A 161 1.39 30.88 -26.60
CA ARG A 161 0.30 30.18 -25.94
C ARG A 161 -0.11 30.90 -24.65
N ASN A 162 -1.43 31.11 -24.48
CA ASN A 162 -2.01 31.73 -23.30
C ASN A 162 -1.98 30.75 -22.11
N ASP A 163 -1.45 31.21 -20.97
CA ASP A 163 -1.29 30.41 -19.76
C ASP A 163 -2.62 30.05 -19.09
N GLU A 164 -3.57 30.99 -19.02
CA GLU A 164 -4.92 30.74 -18.50
C GLU A 164 -5.65 29.68 -19.32
N LYS A 165 -5.54 29.77 -20.66
CA LYS A 165 -6.12 28.75 -21.54
C LYS A 165 -5.50 27.39 -21.28
N PHE A 166 -4.17 27.31 -21.14
CA PHE A 166 -3.47 26.07 -20.81
C PHE A 166 -3.90 25.52 -19.44
N HIS A 167 -3.99 26.37 -18.41
CA HIS A 167 -4.44 25.97 -17.07
C HIS A 167 -5.88 25.45 -17.10
N ASN A 168 -6.79 26.16 -17.78
CA ASN A 168 -8.18 25.77 -17.91
C ASN A 168 -8.33 24.44 -18.68
N ASP A 169 -7.58 24.25 -19.76
CA ASP A 169 -7.57 22.98 -20.51
C ASP A 169 -7.13 21.80 -19.60
N MET A 170 -6.10 22.00 -18.77
CA MET A 170 -5.62 20.97 -17.84
C MET A 170 -6.59 20.70 -16.69
N ILE A 171 -7.20 21.74 -16.10
CA ILE A 171 -8.21 21.60 -15.05
C ILE A 171 -9.45 20.89 -15.61
N ASN A 172 -9.89 21.24 -16.81
CA ASN A 172 -11.03 20.59 -17.45
C ASN A 172 -10.77 19.09 -17.68
N LYS A 173 -9.57 18.72 -18.15
CA LYS A 173 -9.17 17.31 -18.28
C LYS A 173 -9.11 16.60 -16.94
N GLN A 174 -8.54 17.24 -15.91
CA GLN A 174 -8.52 16.70 -14.55
C GLN A 174 -9.94 16.37 -14.06
N ASN A 175 -10.88 17.33 -14.19
CA ASN A 175 -12.26 17.15 -13.79
C ASN A 175 -12.94 16.01 -14.57
N GLN A 176 -12.72 15.94 -15.88
CA GLN A 176 -13.25 14.84 -16.71
C GLN A 176 -12.75 13.45 -16.26
N VAL A 177 -11.46 13.35 -15.88
CA VAL A 177 -10.89 12.09 -15.36
C VAL A 177 -11.50 11.76 -14.00
N PHE A 178 -11.62 12.75 -13.10
CA PHE A 178 -12.21 12.55 -11.77
C PHE A 178 -13.67 12.09 -11.89
N ASP A 179 -14.46 12.73 -12.75
CA ASP A 179 -15.86 12.38 -12.96
C ASP A 179 -16.03 11.02 -13.62
N ARG A 180 -15.14 10.65 -14.56
CA ARG A 180 -15.13 9.31 -15.13
C ARG A 180 -14.84 8.25 -14.08
N ILE A 181 -13.87 8.48 -13.21
CA ILE A 181 -13.54 7.56 -12.10
C ILE A 181 -14.74 7.43 -11.16
N ARG A 182 -15.32 8.54 -10.69
CA ARG A 182 -16.51 8.52 -9.83
C ARG A 182 -17.67 7.76 -10.48
N THR A 183 -17.94 8.04 -11.75
CA THR A 183 -19.01 7.38 -12.51
C THR A 183 -18.76 5.88 -12.65
N ASN A 184 -17.52 5.46 -12.92
CA ASN A 184 -17.17 4.05 -13.04
C ASN A 184 -17.31 3.32 -11.69
N LEU A 185 -16.86 3.92 -10.59
CA LEU A 185 -17.02 3.37 -9.25
C LEU A 185 -18.51 3.29 -8.85
N ALA A 186 -19.30 4.33 -9.14
CA ALA A 186 -20.74 4.32 -8.92
C ALA A 186 -21.47 3.23 -9.72
N LYS A 187 -21.10 3.02 -11.00
CA LYS A 187 -21.62 1.91 -11.81
C LYS A 187 -21.29 0.53 -11.24
N LYS A 188 -20.15 0.41 -10.55
CA LYS A 188 -19.76 -0.79 -9.82
C LYS A 188 -20.43 -0.92 -8.45
N GLY A 189 -21.27 0.03 -8.04
CA GLY A 189 -21.92 0.03 -6.73
C GLY A 189 -21.03 0.51 -5.58
N ILE A 190 -19.83 1.01 -5.88
CA ILE A 190 -18.88 1.58 -4.91
C ILE A 190 -19.18 3.07 -4.73
N ASP A 191 -20.40 3.37 -4.29
CA ASP A 191 -20.83 4.72 -3.91
C ASP A 191 -21.41 4.63 -2.51
N LEU A 192 -20.61 4.95 -1.50
CA LEU A 192 -20.98 4.83 -0.09
C LEU A 192 -22.22 5.67 0.24
N GLN A 193 -22.35 6.89 -0.31
CA GLN A 193 -23.51 7.73 -0.03
C GLN A 193 -24.78 7.14 -0.63
N LYS A 194 -24.71 6.67 -1.88
CA LYS A 194 -25.85 6.03 -2.53
C LYS A 194 -26.15 4.66 -1.92
N MET A 195 -25.14 3.95 -1.42
CA MET A 195 -25.33 2.68 -0.72
C MET A 195 -25.95 2.89 0.65
N PHE A 196 -25.50 3.87 1.45
CA PHE A 196 -26.14 4.21 2.72
C PHE A 196 -27.56 4.70 2.50
N ALA A 197 -27.82 5.57 1.51
CA ALA A 197 -29.18 5.96 1.14
C ALA A 197 -30.03 4.75 0.71
N ASN A 198 -29.48 3.82 -0.10
CA ASN A 198 -30.18 2.59 -0.49
C ASN A 198 -30.38 1.59 0.66
N GLN A 199 -29.44 1.54 1.62
CA GLN A 199 -29.54 0.67 2.80
C GLN A 199 -30.51 1.27 3.80
N GLU A 200 -30.49 2.59 3.98
CA GLU A 200 -31.47 3.35 4.74
C GLU A 200 -32.86 3.19 4.13
N ASP A 201 -33.00 3.27 2.80
CA ASP A 201 -34.25 2.95 2.10
C ASP A 201 -34.68 1.49 2.27
N LYS A 202 -33.74 0.54 2.25
CA LYS A 202 -34.04 -0.88 2.52
C LYS A 202 -34.42 -1.12 3.97
N ILE A 203 -33.78 -0.43 4.91
CA ILE A 203 -34.11 -0.45 6.33
C ILE A 203 -35.48 0.17 6.52
N ASN A 204 -35.76 1.34 5.93
CA ASN A 204 -37.07 1.98 5.96
C ASN A 204 -38.15 1.10 5.31
N GLN A 205 -37.85 0.40 4.22
CA GLN A 205 -38.77 -0.60 3.63
C GLN A 205 -38.94 -1.84 4.51
N ALA A 206 -37.89 -2.30 5.18
CA ALA A 206 -37.94 -3.42 6.12
C ALA A 206 -38.69 -3.02 7.39
N ASP A 207 -38.54 -1.79 7.84
CA ASP A 207 -39.21 -1.17 8.98
C ASP A 207 -40.67 -0.90 8.64
N ASP A 208 -41.00 -0.49 7.40
CA ASP A 208 -42.37 -0.45 6.89
C ASP A 208 -42.98 -1.84 6.75
N ARG A 209 -42.19 -2.86 6.37
CA ARG A 209 -42.64 -4.26 6.35
C ARG A 209 -42.84 -4.78 7.78
N LEU A 210 -41.96 -4.43 8.71
CA LEU A 210 -42.07 -4.74 10.14
C LEU A 210 -43.26 -4.05 10.74
N LYS A 211 -43.50 -2.75 10.50
CA LYS A 211 -44.72 -2.04 10.89
C LYS A 211 -45.97 -2.62 10.26
N LYS A 212 -45.89 -3.13 9.01
CA LYS A 212 -46.99 -3.90 8.39
C LYS A 212 -47.18 -5.28 9.02
N LEU A 213 -46.15 -5.87 9.62
CA LEU A 213 -46.18 -7.15 10.36
C LEU A 213 -46.61 -6.96 11.83
N GLU A 214 -46.22 -5.85 12.46
CA GLU A 214 -46.64 -5.35 13.78
C GLU A 214 -48.07 -4.81 13.76
N ASN A 215 -48.58 -4.48 12.57
CA ASN A 215 -50.00 -4.31 12.38
C ASN A 215 -50.66 -5.67 12.71
N PRO A 216 -51.53 -5.78 13.73
CA PRO A 216 -52.06 -7.04 14.26
C PRO A 216 -52.90 -7.87 13.26
N TYR A 217 -52.97 -7.43 12.01
CA TYR A 217 -53.69 -8.05 10.91
C TYR A 217 -52.79 -8.85 9.93
N ALA A 218 -51.45 -8.89 10.09
CA ALA A 218 -50.54 -9.63 9.20
C ALA A 218 -50.01 -10.96 9.78
N SER A 219 -50.05 -11.16 11.11
CA SER A 219 -49.94 -12.48 11.77
C SER A 219 -51.08 -13.45 11.36
N ASN A 220 -52.04 -12.92 10.62
CA ASN A 220 -53.31 -13.50 10.25
C ASN A 220 -53.23 -14.61 9.19
N LYS A 221 -52.07 -15.01 8.65
CA LYS A 221 -52.01 -16.25 7.82
C LYS A 221 -51.83 -17.47 8.69
N LEU A 222 -50.79 -17.51 9.52
CA LEU A 222 -50.58 -18.63 10.44
C LEU A 222 -51.68 -18.65 11.51
N PHE A 223 -52.10 -17.48 12.00
CA PHE A 223 -53.25 -17.35 12.90
C PHE A 223 -54.59 -17.65 12.22
N LYS A 224 -54.80 -17.32 10.92
CA LYS A 224 -55.98 -17.83 10.20
C LYS A 224 -55.92 -19.33 10.04
N TYR A 225 -54.77 -19.93 9.73
CA TYR A 225 -54.69 -21.37 9.56
C TYR A 225 -54.92 -22.10 10.89
N THR A 226 -54.36 -21.62 12.01
CA THR A 226 -54.67 -22.19 13.33
C THR A 226 -56.10 -21.90 13.77
N LEU A 227 -56.67 -20.73 13.49
CA LEU A 227 -58.07 -20.42 13.79
C LEU A 227 -59.04 -21.22 12.91
N ILE A 228 -58.74 -21.42 11.62
CA ILE A 228 -59.51 -22.25 10.69
C ILE A 228 -59.41 -23.72 11.11
N ILE A 229 -58.23 -24.21 11.50
CA ILE A 229 -58.06 -25.56 12.04
C ILE A 229 -58.83 -25.72 13.36
N ALA A 230 -58.77 -24.73 14.27
CA ALA A 230 -59.53 -24.75 15.52
C ALA A 230 -61.05 -24.69 15.29
N ILE A 231 -61.52 -23.89 14.32
CA ILE A 231 -62.93 -23.84 13.91
C ILE A 231 -63.35 -25.15 13.24
N LEU A 232 -62.52 -25.76 12.39
CA LEU A 232 -62.77 -27.06 11.77
C LEU A 232 -62.82 -28.18 12.82
N ILE A 233 -61.95 -28.14 13.83
CA ILE A 233 -61.97 -29.06 14.97
C ILE A 233 -63.25 -28.85 15.79
N MET A 234 -63.66 -27.60 16.07
CA MET A 234 -64.92 -27.32 16.77
C MET A 234 -66.17 -27.74 16.00
N ILE A 235 -66.21 -27.52 14.68
CA ILE A 235 -67.31 -27.97 13.80
C ILE A 235 -67.33 -29.51 13.71
N SER A 236 -66.16 -30.15 13.59
CA SER A 236 -66.03 -31.61 13.62
C SER A 236 -66.50 -32.17 14.97
N ASN A 237 -66.23 -31.47 16.08
CA ASN A 237 -66.71 -31.88 17.39
C ASN A 237 -68.22 -31.65 17.55
N GLN A 238 -68.79 -30.59 16.96
CA GLN A 238 -70.25 -30.39 16.94
C GLN A 238 -71.01 -31.46 16.15
N PHE A 239 -70.40 -32.07 15.14
CA PHE A 239 -71.00 -33.23 14.46
C PHE A 239 -70.95 -34.51 15.31
N SER A 240 -70.00 -34.64 16.24
CA SER A 240 -69.95 -35.72 17.23
C SER A 240 -70.96 -35.55 18.39
N ILE A 241 -71.62 -34.39 18.51
CA ILE A 241 -72.62 -34.06 19.55
C ILE A 241 -74.00 -34.69 19.28
N LEU A 242 -74.22 -35.32 18.11
CA LEU A 242 -75.52 -35.90 17.76
C LEU A 242 -75.78 -37.32 18.29
N THR A 243 -74.88 -37.91 19.09
CA THR A 243 -75.10 -39.26 19.65
C THR A 243 -74.76 -39.40 21.14
N SER A 244 -75.83 -39.58 21.93
CA SER A 244 -75.93 -40.14 23.30
C SER A 244 -75.73 -39.21 24.52
N LYS A 245 -76.63 -39.40 25.50
CA LYS A 245 -76.85 -38.54 26.69
C LYS A 245 -75.79 -38.65 27.79
N ASP A 246 -74.81 -39.54 27.68
CA ASP A 246 -73.72 -39.70 28.67
C ASP A 246 -72.50 -38.79 28.41
N GLN A 247 -72.50 -38.02 27.30
CA GLN A 247 -71.35 -37.20 26.90
C GLN A 247 -71.12 -35.92 27.72
N LYS A 248 -72.09 -35.40 28.50
CA LYS A 248 -71.94 -34.10 29.18
C LYS A 248 -70.84 -34.07 30.24
N GLN A 249 -70.64 -35.16 30.97
CA GLN A 249 -69.54 -35.26 31.95
C GLN A 249 -68.18 -35.48 31.27
N ILE A 250 -68.16 -36.22 30.15
CA ILE A 250 -66.95 -36.43 29.36
C ILE A 250 -66.51 -35.12 28.69
N GLN A 251 -67.45 -34.33 28.17
CA GLN A 251 -67.20 -33.02 27.56
C GLN A 251 -66.65 -31.97 28.53
N ILE A 252 -67.14 -31.91 29.77
CA ILE A 252 -66.58 -31.00 30.78
C ILE A 252 -65.15 -31.42 31.12
N LYS A 253 -64.89 -32.72 31.20
CA LYS A 253 -63.55 -33.26 31.49
C LYS A 253 -62.57 -33.03 30.33
N GLU A 254 -63.02 -33.22 29.09
CA GLU A 254 -62.22 -32.94 27.88
C GLU A 254 -61.97 -31.44 27.71
N SER A 255 -62.98 -30.58 27.92
CA SER A 255 -62.83 -29.12 27.91
C SER A 255 -61.80 -28.64 28.93
N LEU A 256 -61.83 -29.18 30.15
CA LEU A 256 -60.85 -28.84 31.19
C LEU A 256 -59.45 -29.36 30.85
N MET A 257 -59.33 -30.53 30.22
CA MET A 257 -58.04 -31.02 29.71
C MET A 257 -57.50 -30.11 28.59
N PHE A 258 -58.32 -29.73 27.62
CA PHE A 258 -57.90 -28.83 26.54
C PHE A 258 -57.48 -27.45 27.06
N GLU A 259 -58.17 -26.90 28.06
CA GLU A 259 -57.79 -25.63 28.67
C GLU A 259 -56.48 -25.75 29.45
N SER A 260 -56.26 -26.88 30.13
CA SER A 260 -54.97 -27.22 30.74
C SER A 260 -53.84 -27.28 29.71
N ASP A 261 -54.04 -27.99 28.60
CA ASP A 261 -53.04 -28.15 27.54
C ASP A 261 -52.72 -26.81 26.86
N ILE A 262 -53.73 -25.96 26.62
CA ILE A 262 -53.54 -24.61 26.07
C ILE A 262 -52.70 -23.75 27.03
N ASN A 263 -52.97 -23.83 28.33
CA ASN A 263 -52.22 -23.07 29.32
C ASN A 263 -50.77 -23.59 29.43
N GLN A 264 -50.57 -24.90 29.37
CA GLN A 264 -49.24 -25.50 29.36
C GLN A 264 -48.43 -25.09 28.11
N ILE A 265 -49.07 -25.06 26.93
CA ILE A 265 -48.41 -24.60 25.68
C ILE A 265 -48.05 -23.11 25.76
N LYS A 266 -48.92 -22.27 26.33
CA LYS A 266 -48.64 -20.84 26.52
C LYS A 266 -47.46 -20.62 27.47
N GLU A 267 -47.40 -21.39 28.55
CA GLU A 267 -46.31 -21.35 29.52
C GLU A 267 -44.99 -21.76 28.86
N GLN A 268 -44.97 -22.90 28.15
CA GLN A 268 -43.80 -23.37 27.39
C GLN A 268 -43.34 -22.38 26.32
N LEU A 269 -44.28 -21.72 25.62
CA LEU A 269 -43.94 -20.71 24.61
C LEU A 269 -43.34 -19.45 25.27
N SER A 270 -43.87 -19.03 26.41
CA SER A 270 -43.34 -17.90 27.19
C SER A 270 -41.94 -18.20 27.72
N GLU A 271 -41.71 -19.39 28.26
CA GLU A 271 -40.39 -19.86 28.71
C GLU A 271 -39.39 -19.89 27.55
N PHE A 272 -39.77 -20.45 26.41
CA PHE A 272 -38.93 -20.48 25.21
C PHE A 272 -38.58 -19.09 24.67
N GLN A 273 -39.53 -18.14 24.72
CA GLN A 273 -39.28 -16.76 24.34
C GLN A 273 -38.30 -16.07 25.31
N GLN A 274 -38.48 -16.25 26.61
CA GLN A 274 -37.56 -15.70 27.61
C GLN A 274 -36.15 -16.29 27.49
N GLU A 275 -36.02 -17.61 27.29
CA GLU A 275 -34.72 -18.27 27.13
C GLU A 275 -33.97 -17.74 25.89
N ASN A 276 -34.68 -17.53 24.77
CA ASN A 276 -34.06 -16.98 23.56
C ASN A 276 -33.64 -15.51 23.73
N ILE A 277 -34.43 -14.69 24.44
CA ILE A 277 -34.05 -13.30 24.74
C ILE A 277 -32.77 -13.28 25.58
N ILE A 278 -32.66 -14.13 26.61
CA ILE A 278 -31.47 -14.24 27.45
C ILE A 278 -30.26 -14.65 26.61
N LYS A 279 -30.38 -15.69 25.77
CA LYS A 279 -29.29 -16.16 24.89
C LYS A 279 -28.84 -15.09 23.89
N ILE A 280 -29.76 -14.32 23.32
CA ILE A 280 -29.43 -13.21 22.41
C ILE A 280 -28.65 -12.12 23.15
N GLU A 281 -29.08 -11.76 24.36
CA GLU A 281 -28.38 -10.74 25.16
C GLU A 281 -27.00 -11.22 25.61
N GLU A 282 -26.83 -12.50 25.97
CA GLU A 282 -25.53 -13.10 26.27
C GLU A 282 -24.56 -13.08 25.08
N ILE A 283 -25.05 -13.43 23.88
CA ILE A 283 -24.25 -13.39 22.65
C ILE A 283 -23.85 -11.95 22.33
N LYS A 284 -24.78 -11.00 22.44
CA LYS A 284 -24.53 -9.58 22.22
C LYS A 284 -23.47 -9.05 23.18
N ASN A 285 -23.61 -9.29 24.48
CA ASN A 285 -22.64 -8.86 25.50
C ASN A 285 -21.26 -9.48 25.26
N THR A 286 -21.19 -10.75 24.84
CA THR A 286 -19.94 -11.42 24.50
C THR A 286 -19.25 -10.78 23.29
N LEU A 287 -20.02 -10.44 22.25
CA LEU A 287 -19.51 -9.78 21.05
C LEU A 287 -19.06 -8.35 21.34
N GLU A 288 -19.82 -7.58 22.12
CA GLU A 288 -19.45 -6.23 22.55
C GLU A 288 -18.16 -6.25 23.38
N GLY A 289 -18.01 -7.21 24.29
CA GLY A 289 -16.78 -7.39 25.07
C GLY A 289 -15.56 -7.70 24.19
N LYS A 290 -15.71 -8.60 23.19
CA LYS A 290 -14.62 -8.90 22.24
C LYS A 290 -14.25 -7.67 21.38
N LEU A 291 -15.26 -6.94 20.89
CA LEU A 291 -15.05 -5.74 20.08
C LEU A 291 -14.33 -4.64 20.88
N MET A 292 -14.71 -4.44 22.15
CA MET A 292 -14.06 -3.44 23.01
C MET A 292 -12.59 -3.79 23.28
N ASN A 293 -12.28 -5.07 23.51
CA ASN A 293 -10.90 -5.53 23.68
C ASN A 293 -10.05 -5.30 22.41
N GLU A 294 -10.60 -5.55 21.23
CA GLU A 294 -9.92 -5.28 19.95
C GLU A 294 -9.68 -3.77 19.74
N ILE A 295 -10.67 -2.93 20.05
CA ILE A 295 -10.54 -1.46 19.97
C ILE A 295 -9.44 -0.97 20.91
N GLU A 296 -9.38 -1.50 22.14
CA GLU A 296 -8.37 -1.11 23.12
C GLU A 296 -6.96 -1.55 22.71
N TYR A 297 -6.81 -2.78 22.19
CA TYR A 297 -5.57 -3.25 21.59
C TYR A 297 -5.10 -2.35 20.44
N LEU A 298 -6.00 -1.98 19.51
CA LEU A 298 -5.67 -1.08 18.40
C LEU A 298 -5.29 0.34 18.86
N LYS A 299 -5.86 0.83 19.96
CA LYS A 299 -5.47 2.12 20.56
C LYS A 299 -4.05 2.05 21.13
N LEU A 300 -3.73 1.02 21.91
CA LEU A 300 -2.39 0.80 22.47
C LEU A 300 -1.35 0.66 21.37
N TYR A 301 -1.65 -0.12 20.33
CA TYR A 301 -0.77 -0.30 19.18
C TYR A 301 -0.49 1.02 18.42
N ASN A 302 -1.54 1.83 18.18
CA ASN A 302 -1.36 3.14 17.56
C ASN A 302 -0.56 4.12 18.43
N GLN A 303 -0.68 4.03 19.75
CA GLN A 303 0.15 4.83 20.66
C GLN A 303 1.62 4.42 20.57
N GLN A 304 1.91 3.11 20.56
CA GLN A 304 3.27 2.61 20.42
C GLN A 304 3.91 3.07 19.10
N LEU A 305 3.19 2.94 17.98
CA LEU A 305 3.65 3.42 16.67
C LEU A 305 3.95 4.92 16.67
N LYS A 306 3.14 5.75 17.35
CA LYS A 306 3.40 7.19 17.47
C LYS A 306 4.68 7.47 18.24
N VAL A 307 4.93 6.75 19.33
CA VAL A 307 6.16 6.89 20.12
C VAL A 307 7.37 6.53 19.28
N GLU A 308 7.33 5.38 18.59
CA GLU A 308 8.43 4.94 17.71
C GLU A 308 8.68 5.94 16.56
N MET A 309 7.63 6.50 15.96
CA MET A 309 7.78 7.56 14.95
C MET A 309 8.44 8.83 15.50
N ILE A 310 8.09 9.25 16.71
CA ILE A 310 8.67 10.44 17.35
C ILE A 310 10.17 10.19 17.64
N GLU A 311 10.51 9.00 18.13
CA GLU A 311 11.90 8.60 18.40
C GLU A 311 12.74 8.64 17.11
N LEU A 312 12.21 8.06 16.02
CA LEU A 312 12.85 8.09 14.69
C LEU A 312 13.02 9.52 14.15
N GLN A 313 12.00 10.37 14.29
CA GLN A 313 12.10 11.78 13.88
C GLN A 313 13.15 12.54 14.69
N LYS A 314 13.27 12.25 15.99
CA LYS A 314 14.30 12.84 16.86
C LYS A 314 15.70 12.43 16.42
N GLN A 315 15.92 11.14 16.20
CA GLN A 315 17.19 10.62 15.69
C GLN A 315 17.56 11.26 14.34
N PHE A 316 16.59 11.36 13.41
CA PHE A 316 16.82 12.00 12.12
C PHE A 316 17.20 13.47 12.25
N LYS A 317 16.54 14.21 13.15
CA LYS A 317 16.83 15.62 13.42
C LYS A 317 18.23 15.81 14.03
N GLU A 318 18.63 14.95 14.96
CA GLU A 318 19.97 14.98 15.56
C GLU A 318 21.07 14.72 14.52
N ILE A 319 20.88 13.70 13.66
CA ILE A 319 21.80 13.40 12.56
C ILE A 319 21.89 14.57 11.58
N SER A 320 20.76 15.15 11.20
CA SER A 320 20.73 16.31 10.29
C SER A 320 21.43 17.54 10.89
N LEU A 321 21.27 17.77 12.19
CA LEU A 321 21.89 18.90 12.89
C LEU A 321 23.41 18.72 13.00
N PHE A 322 23.87 17.51 13.33
CA PHE A 322 25.30 17.16 13.33
C PHE A 322 25.91 17.34 11.93
N GLN A 323 25.24 16.85 10.89
CA GLN A 323 25.72 16.98 9.51
C GLN A 323 25.76 18.45 9.04
N ASN A 324 24.74 19.26 9.36
CA ASN A 324 24.75 20.68 9.02
C ASN A 324 25.88 21.43 9.75
N GLN A 325 26.20 21.06 10.99
CA GLN A 325 27.37 21.59 11.69
C GLN A 325 28.67 21.21 10.97
N THR A 326 28.82 19.95 10.55
CA THR A 326 29.98 19.49 9.78
C THR A 326 30.11 20.25 8.45
N ILE A 327 29.02 20.42 7.70
CA ILE A 327 29.00 21.16 6.43
C ILE A 327 29.38 22.63 6.66
N ASN A 328 28.87 23.27 7.72
CA ASN A 328 29.21 24.66 8.03
C ASN A 328 30.69 24.83 8.38
N ILE A 329 31.25 23.92 9.19
CA ILE A 329 32.68 23.91 9.52
C ILE A 329 33.52 23.79 8.25
N LEU A 330 33.21 22.79 7.41
CA LEU A 330 33.92 22.57 6.15
C LEU A 330 33.77 23.75 5.17
N SER A 331 32.59 24.37 5.11
CA SER A 331 32.34 25.55 4.27
C SER A 331 33.13 26.77 4.74
N GLN A 332 33.27 26.93 6.06
CA GLN A 332 34.05 28.02 6.66
C GLN A 332 35.56 27.80 6.42
N GLU A 333 36.05 26.58 6.56
CA GLU A 333 37.42 26.22 6.18
C GLU A 333 37.68 26.49 4.69
N LEU A 334 36.73 26.16 3.83
CA LEU A 334 36.81 26.41 2.39
C LEU A 334 36.80 27.91 2.06
N SER A 335 36.04 28.73 2.79
CA SER A 335 36.07 30.18 2.66
C SER A 335 37.42 30.76 3.08
N ASN A 336 37.95 30.32 4.22
CA ASN A 336 39.26 30.76 4.73
C ASN A 336 40.39 30.37 3.75
N LEU A 337 40.33 29.17 3.17
CA LEU A 337 41.28 28.73 2.14
C LEU A 337 41.16 29.57 0.86
N LYS A 338 39.95 29.90 0.40
CA LYS A 338 39.75 30.81 -0.75
C LYS A 338 40.32 32.19 -0.50
N GLU A 339 40.16 32.72 0.70
CA GLU A 339 40.72 34.02 1.10
C GLU A 339 42.26 33.96 1.17
N GLN A 340 42.84 32.88 1.67
CA GLN A 340 44.29 32.69 1.66
C GLN A 340 44.85 32.58 0.22
N VAL A 341 44.13 31.91 -0.68
CA VAL A 341 44.50 31.80 -2.10
C VAL A 341 44.38 33.17 -2.78
N SER A 342 43.33 33.95 -2.51
CA SER A 342 43.17 35.28 -3.10
C SER A 342 44.20 36.28 -2.57
N ILE A 343 44.55 36.22 -1.28
CA ILE A 343 45.64 37.00 -0.69
C ILE A 343 46.97 36.61 -1.34
N SER A 344 47.24 35.32 -1.53
CA SER A 344 48.45 34.83 -2.21
C SER A 344 48.50 35.27 -3.67
N GLN A 345 47.38 35.22 -4.40
CA GLN A 345 47.28 35.72 -5.79
C GLN A 345 47.49 37.24 -5.87
N ASN A 346 46.93 38.00 -4.93
CA ASN A 346 47.11 39.45 -4.87
C ASN A 346 48.55 39.84 -4.51
N GLN A 347 49.22 39.06 -3.65
CA GLN A 347 50.64 39.23 -3.35
C GLN A 347 51.51 38.93 -4.58
N ILE A 348 51.15 37.93 -5.41
CA ILE A 348 51.83 37.64 -6.68
C ILE A 348 51.62 38.78 -7.70
N SER A 349 50.42 39.35 -7.83
CA SER A 349 50.20 40.50 -8.72
C SER A 349 50.90 41.77 -8.23
N ASN A 350 51.06 41.94 -6.91
CA ASN A 350 51.82 43.05 -6.35
C ASN A 350 53.34 42.85 -6.50
N MET A 351 53.85 41.62 -6.44
CA MET A 351 55.26 41.32 -6.75
C MET A 351 55.58 41.44 -8.24
N ASN A 352 54.63 41.20 -9.14
CA ASN A 352 54.82 41.46 -10.57
C ASN A 352 54.81 42.96 -10.92
N ASN A 353 54.27 43.82 -10.04
CA ASN A 353 54.27 45.28 -10.21
C ASN A 353 55.43 45.99 -9.49
N VAL A 354 56.20 45.28 -8.65
CA VAL A 354 57.39 45.82 -8.01
C VAL A 354 58.63 45.14 -8.59
N GLN A 355 59.33 45.91 -9.42
CA GLN A 355 60.64 45.68 -10.03
C GLN A 355 60.68 45.01 -11.41
N ILE A 356 60.44 45.85 -12.42
CA ILE A 356 61.52 46.13 -13.39
C ILE A 356 62.74 46.58 -12.57
N ILE A 357 63.68 45.67 -12.30
CA ILE A 357 65.14 45.88 -12.29
C ILE A 357 65.78 44.52 -11.97
N LYS A 358 66.59 44.09 -12.93
CA LYS A 358 67.52 42.95 -12.93
C LYS A 358 68.03 42.55 -11.53
N GLN A 359 67.85 41.28 -11.14
CA GLN A 359 68.94 40.39 -10.72
C GLN A 359 68.49 38.96 -10.34
N SER A 360 69.19 37.99 -10.93
CA SER A 360 69.56 36.66 -10.43
C SER A 360 68.53 35.71 -9.79
N ASN A 361 68.21 34.66 -10.56
CA ASN A 361 68.26 33.23 -10.19
C ASN A 361 68.38 32.91 -8.68
N ASN A 362 67.28 32.43 -8.07
CA ASN A 362 67.22 31.12 -7.36
C ASN A 362 65.93 30.87 -6.53
N SER A 363 64.89 31.69 -6.59
CA SER A 363 63.68 31.50 -5.75
C SER A 363 62.44 30.92 -6.45
N ASN A 364 62.53 30.54 -7.74
CA ASN A 364 61.37 30.06 -8.50
C ASN A 364 61.03 28.56 -8.33
N GLN A 365 61.85 27.78 -7.62
CA GLN A 365 61.57 26.35 -7.39
C GLN A 365 60.68 26.10 -6.16
N ASP A 366 60.76 26.91 -5.11
CA ASP A 366 59.98 26.70 -3.88
C ASP A 366 58.52 27.19 -3.99
N ASN A 367 58.27 28.28 -4.74
CA ASN A 367 56.91 28.82 -4.92
C ASN A 367 56.05 27.98 -5.87
N ASN A 368 56.65 27.28 -6.84
CA ASN A 368 55.91 26.37 -7.73
C ASN A 368 55.51 25.08 -7.00
N ASN A 369 56.37 24.58 -6.11
CA ASN A 369 56.05 23.44 -5.25
C ASN A 369 54.88 23.74 -4.29
N ASN A 370 54.83 24.93 -3.69
CA ASN A 370 53.74 25.28 -2.77
C ASN A 370 52.37 25.37 -3.46
N ASN A 371 52.29 25.86 -4.70
CA ASN A 371 51.06 25.88 -5.49
C ASN A 371 50.61 24.48 -5.93
N VAL A 372 51.55 23.61 -6.32
CA VAL A 372 51.25 22.20 -6.64
C VAL A 372 50.71 21.47 -5.40
N ILE A 373 51.33 21.69 -4.23
CA ILE A 373 50.88 21.11 -2.95
C ILE A 373 49.47 21.61 -2.57
N LEU A 374 49.14 22.88 -2.83
CA LEU A 374 47.81 23.43 -2.57
C LEU A 374 46.74 22.89 -3.55
N ILE A 375 47.09 22.74 -4.83
CA ILE A 375 46.21 22.14 -5.84
C ILE A 375 45.97 20.66 -5.52
N ASP A 376 47.00 19.92 -5.11
CA ASP A 376 46.86 18.53 -4.69
C ASP A 376 46.00 18.39 -3.44
N LYS A 377 46.13 19.31 -2.47
CA LYS A 377 45.23 19.37 -1.31
C LYS A 377 43.79 19.69 -1.72
N PHE A 378 43.58 20.58 -2.69
CA PHE A 378 42.25 20.93 -3.18
C PHE A 378 41.59 19.75 -3.90
N ASN A 379 42.32 19.07 -4.78
CA ASN A 379 41.85 17.88 -5.48
C ASN A 379 41.50 16.77 -4.49
N LYS A 380 42.32 16.60 -3.45
CA LYS A 380 42.05 15.64 -2.38
C LYS A 380 40.77 15.95 -1.62
N VAL A 381 40.51 17.22 -1.28
CA VAL A 381 39.26 17.63 -0.60
C VAL A 381 38.03 17.43 -1.50
N ASP A 382 38.14 17.71 -2.81
CA ASP A 382 37.04 17.44 -3.76
C ASP A 382 36.78 15.93 -3.93
N GLU A 383 37.83 15.10 -3.94
CA GLU A 383 37.71 13.64 -3.89
C GLU A 383 37.06 13.16 -2.59
N ASP A 384 37.46 13.70 -1.44
CA ASP A 384 36.87 13.36 -0.14
C ASP A 384 35.37 13.74 -0.09
N ILE A 385 34.97 14.90 -0.62
CA ILE A 385 33.56 15.32 -0.73
C ILE A 385 32.77 14.37 -1.65
N LYS A 386 33.35 13.97 -2.79
CA LYS A 386 32.72 13.00 -3.70
C LYS A 386 32.55 11.63 -3.01
N GLN A 387 33.55 11.20 -2.25
CA GLN A 387 33.48 9.94 -1.49
C GLN A 387 32.41 10.00 -0.39
N ILE A 388 32.28 11.13 0.32
CA ILE A 388 31.24 11.34 1.32
C ILE A 388 29.85 11.30 0.68
N ASN A 389 29.65 11.99 -0.45
CA ASN A 389 28.37 11.96 -1.18
C ASN A 389 28.03 10.57 -1.72
N PHE A 390 29.03 9.82 -2.20
CA PHE A 390 28.85 8.44 -2.63
C PHE A 390 28.42 7.54 -1.46
N ASN A 391 29.11 7.63 -0.32
CA ASN A 391 28.76 6.88 0.88
C ASN A 391 27.35 7.24 1.38
N PHE A 392 26.96 8.52 1.34
CA PHE A 392 25.62 8.97 1.72
C PHE A 392 24.52 8.38 0.83
N ASN A 393 24.73 8.37 -0.49
CA ASN A 393 23.77 7.77 -1.41
C ASN A 393 23.62 6.26 -1.18
N ASN A 394 24.72 5.56 -0.90
CA ASN A 394 24.69 4.14 -0.56
C ASN A 394 23.92 3.92 0.75
N THR A 395 24.17 4.70 1.81
CA THR A 395 23.43 4.60 3.06
C THR A 395 21.93 4.90 2.87
N ILE A 396 21.55 5.90 2.06
CA ILE A 396 20.14 6.16 1.74
C ILE A 396 19.52 4.95 1.03
N GLN A 397 20.24 4.33 0.11
CA GLN A 397 19.76 3.17 -0.61
C GLN A 397 19.57 1.97 0.34
N GLU A 398 20.54 1.69 1.20
CA GLU A 398 20.44 0.66 2.24
C GLU A 398 19.24 0.89 3.17
N VAL A 399 19.01 2.14 3.60
CA VAL A 399 17.85 2.49 4.44
C VAL A 399 16.54 2.29 3.68
N ARG A 400 16.47 2.67 2.39
CA ARG A 400 15.27 2.43 1.57
C ARG A 400 14.99 0.94 1.42
N GLU A 401 16.01 0.14 1.09
CA GLU A 401 15.90 -1.31 0.98
C GLU A 401 15.47 -1.94 2.31
N TYR A 402 16.02 -1.47 3.44
CA TYR A 402 15.60 -1.91 4.76
C TYR A 402 14.11 -1.59 5.04
N VAL A 403 13.66 -0.37 4.75
CA VAL A 403 12.27 0.05 4.94
C VAL A 403 11.31 -0.74 4.04
N ASP A 404 11.64 -0.89 2.76
CA ASP A 404 10.83 -1.65 1.81
C ASP A 404 10.73 -3.13 2.23
N ASN A 405 11.84 -3.72 2.67
CA ASN A 405 11.87 -5.08 3.22
C ASN A 405 10.99 -5.20 4.48
N ARG A 406 11.03 -4.21 5.38
CA ARG A 406 10.17 -4.19 6.59
C ARG A 406 8.69 -4.08 6.24
N ILE A 407 8.32 -3.21 5.30
CA ILE A 407 6.93 -3.07 4.83
C ILE A 407 6.43 -4.38 4.23
N LEU A 408 7.26 -5.03 3.40
CA LEU A 408 6.92 -6.31 2.78
C LEU A 408 6.71 -7.41 3.83
N LEU A 409 7.62 -7.51 4.81
CA LEU A 409 7.54 -8.51 5.88
C LEU A 409 6.31 -8.29 6.76
N ASN A 410 6.00 -7.04 7.12
CA ASN A 410 4.78 -6.71 7.87
C ASN A 410 3.51 -7.07 7.10
N LYS A 411 3.49 -6.86 5.78
CA LYS A 411 2.37 -7.27 4.92
C LYS A 411 2.22 -8.79 4.88
N GLN A 412 3.31 -9.53 4.81
CA GLN A 412 3.32 -10.99 4.85
C GLN A 412 2.83 -11.51 6.21
N PHE A 413 3.30 -10.92 7.31
CA PHE A 413 2.86 -11.22 8.67
C PHE A 413 1.36 -10.99 8.85
N PHE A 414 0.84 -9.85 8.38
CA PHE A 414 -0.59 -9.55 8.41
C PHE A 414 -1.41 -10.55 7.59
N ASN A 415 -0.92 -10.94 6.40
CA ASN A 415 -1.59 -11.98 5.61
C ASN A 415 -1.59 -13.33 6.33
N ALA A 416 -0.50 -13.70 6.99
CA ALA A 416 -0.42 -14.91 7.80
C ALA A 416 -1.45 -14.88 8.94
N GLN A 417 -1.54 -13.77 9.69
CA GLN A 417 -2.57 -13.57 10.73
C GLN A 417 -3.98 -13.76 10.18
N LYS A 418 -4.26 -13.19 9.00
CA LYS A 418 -5.61 -13.20 8.43
C LYS A 418 -6.01 -14.56 7.84
N TYR A 419 -5.09 -15.26 7.19
CA TYR A 419 -5.43 -16.42 6.37
C TYR A 419 -4.97 -17.75 6.92
N LEU A 420 -3.88 -17.79 7.71
CA LEU A 420 -3.25 -19.03 8.17
C LEU A 420 -3.46 -19.28 9.65
N LEU A 421 -3.45 -18.22 10.47
CA LEU A 421 -3.52 -18.33 11.91
C LEU A 421 -4.79 -19.09 12.36
N GLY A 422 -4.61 -20.11 13.19
CA GLY A 422 -5.70 -20.91 13.73
C GLY A 422 -6.26 -21.96 12.76
N LYS A 423 -5.57 -22.27 11.66
CA LYS A 423 -6.07 -23.20 10.63
C LYS A 423 -5.19 -24.42 10.43
N ILE A 424 -5.85 -25.50 10.01
CA ILE A 424 -5.25 -26.73 9.48
C ILE A 424 -5.43 -26.69 7.96
N GLU A 425 -4.34 -26.90 7.21
CA GLU A 425 -4.31 -26.84 5.76
C GLU A 425 -3.75 -28.14 5.18
N LEU A 426 -4.40 -28.64 4.13
CA LEU A 426 -4.02 -29.82 3.36
C LEU A 426 -3.45 -29.41 2.01
N ASP A 427 -2.40 -30.11 1.55
CA ASP A 427 -1.74 -29.83 0.26
C ASP A 427 -1.38 -28.35 0.04
N TYR A 428 -0.82 -27.69 1.06
CA TYR A 428 -0.57 -26.24 1.04
C TYR A 428 0.74 -25.89 0.31
N PRO A 429 0.73 -25.03 -0.73
CA PRO A 429 1.94 -24.67 -1.45
C PRO A 429 2.90 -23.83 -0.60
N ILE A 430 4.16 -24.27 -0.48
CA ILE A 430 5.20 -23.57 0.32
C ILE A 430 5.49 -22.18 -0.24
N VAL A 431 5.35 -21.99 -1.56
CA VAL A 431 5.53 -20.67 -2.20
C VAL A 431 4.61 -19.60 -1.62
N LEU A 432 3.48 -19.97 -1.02
CA LEU A 432 2.55 -19.05 -0.37
C LEU A 432 2.99 -18.66 1.06
N LEU A 433 4.03 -19.30 1.61
CA LEU A 433 4.69 -18.89 2.86
C LEU A 433 5.82 -17.88 2.62
N GLN A 434 5.68 -17.02 1.61
CA GLN A 434 6.64 -15.96 1.34
C GLN A 434 6.79 -15.07 2.59
N GLY A 435 8.03 -14.90 3.07
CA GLY A 435 8.35 -14.15 4.29
C GLY A 435 8.62 -15.02 5.51
N PHE A 436 8.22 -16.29 5.50
CA PHE A 436 8.56 -17.24 6.56
C PHE A 436 9.98 -17.74 6.38
N LYS A 437 10.66 -17.99 7.51
CA LYS A 437 11.96 -18.65 7.59
C LYS A 437 11.81 -20.08 8.08
N ILE A 438 12.62 -21.00 7.58
CA ILE A 438 12.64 -22.40 8.00
C ILE A 438 13.53 -22.53 9.24
N TYR A 439 13.03 -23.15 10.29
CA TYR A 439 13.76 -23.39 11.54
C TYR A 439 13.92 -24.87 11.88
N LEU A 440 13.04 -25.71 11.34
CA LEU A 440 13.14 -27.16 11.45
C LEU A 440 12.92 -27.74 10.06
N ASP A 441 13.78 -28.67 9.67
CA ASP A 441 13.62 -29.46 8.46
C ASP A 441 14.35 -30.80 8.60
N GLN A 442 13.66 -31.80 9.15
CA GLN A 442 14.23 -33.14 9.37
C GLN A 442 13.33 -34.23 8.83
N TYR A 443 13.90 -35.39 8.48
CA TYR A 443 13.11 -36.55 8.12
C TYR A 443 12.19 -36.96 9.26
N LEU A 444 10.99 -37.39 8.89
CA LEU A 444 9.95 -37.76 9.82
C LEU A 444 10.34 -39.00 10.65
N ASN A 445 11.25 -39.86 10.17
CA ASN A 445 11.79 -40.99 10.94
C ASN A 445 12.63 -40.61 12.18
N LYS A 446 12.86 -39.33 12.45
CA LYS A 446 13.54 -38.86 13.67
C LYS A 446 12.56 -38.15 14.59
N SER A 447 12.52 -38.54 15.87
CA SER A 447 11.77 -37.82 16.90
C SER A 447 12.35 -36.42 17.14
N LEU A 448 11.57 -35.53 17.74
CA LEU A 448 12.08 -34.26 18.28
C LEU A 448 12.60 -34.46 19.69
N THR A 449 13.80 -33.97 20.00
CA THR A 449 14.30 -33.97 21.39
C THR A 449 13.73 -32.77 22.16
N LEU A 450 13.68 -32.88 23.50
CA LEU A 450 13.26 -31.75 24.34
C LEU A 450 14.19 -30.54 24.18
N ASP A 451 15.51 -30.77 24.03
CA ASP A 451 16.48 -29.71 23.79
C ASP A 451 16.23 -29.01 22.44
N GLN A 452 15.86 -29.75 21.39
CA GLN A 452 15.48 -29.15 20.11
C GLN A 452 14.24 -28.27 20.28
N ILE A 453 13.22 -28.74 21.00
CA ILE A 453 12.00 -27.97 21.24
C ILE A 453 12.28 -26.72 22.08
N ALA A 454 13.14 -26.81 23.10
CA ALA A 454 13.57 -25.68 23.90
C ALA A 454 14.30 -24.63 23.05
N ASN A 455 15.30 -25.07 22.27
CA ASN A 455 16.04 -24.19 21.36
C ASN A 455 15.14 -23.52 20.31
N LEU A 456 14.16 -24.25 19.79
CA LEU A 456 13.14 -23.69 18.90
C LEU A 456 12.35 -22.61 19.66
N THR A 457 11.79 -22.93 20.82
CA THR A 457 10.98 -21.99 21.61
C THR A 457 11.74 -20.69 21.94
N ASP A 458 13.03 -20.79 22.26
CA ASP A 458 13.88 -19.63 22.60
C ASP A 458 14.30 -18.78 21.38
N SER A 459 14.17 -19.33 20.16
CA SER A 459 14.55 -18.65 18.92
C SER A 459 13.52 -17.65 18.40
N PHE A 460 12.35 -17.57 19.03
CA PHE A 460 11.18 -16.87 18.49
C PHE A 460 10.59 -15.84 19.46
N SER A 461 9.97 -14.79 18.91
CA SER A 461 9.02 -14.00 19.69
C SER A 461 7.78 -14.83 20.01
N SER A 462 7.18 -14.61 21.18
CA SER A 462 5.92 -15.29 21.54
C SER A 462 4.81 -14.97 20.54
N THR A 463 4.83 -13.79 19.92
CA THR A 463 3.85 -13.36 18.91
C THR A 463 4.15 -13.83 17.49
N GLY A 464 5.27 -14.54 17.28
CA GLY A 464 5.60 -15.12 15.97
C GLY A 464 4.56 -16.14 15.53
N ILE A 465 4.29 -16.20 14.22
CA ILE A 465 3.38 -17.18 13.63
C ILE A 465 4.20 -18.30 13.04
N ALA A 466 3.89 -19.51 13.45
CA ALA A 466 4.56 -20.71 13.03
C ALA A 466 3.60 -21.64 12.29
N CYS A 467 4.04 -22.17 11.15
CA CYS A 467 3.39 -23.25 10.42
C CYS A 467 4.20 -24.54 10.63
N PHE A 468 3.58 -25.53 11.27
CA PHE A 468 4.18 -26.79 11.63
C PHE A 468 3.45 -27.94 10.94
N GLY A 469 4.20 -28.91 10.41
CA GLY A 469 3.58 -30.03 9.71
C GLY A 469 4.56 -30.90 8.95
N GLY A 470 4.02 -31.64 7.98
CA GLY A 470 4.76 -32.61 7.18
C GLY A 470 4.77 -32.28 5.69
N ILE A 471 5.92 -32.48 5.04
CA ILE A 471 6.12 -32.37 3.59
C ILE A 471 6.47 -33.76 3.04
N SER A 472 5.97 -34.10 1.86
CA SER A 472 6.40 -35.32 1.15
C SER A 472 7.68 -35.06 0.36
N VAL A 473 8.65 -35.97 0.45
CA VAL A 473 9.88 -35.92 -0.35
C VAL A 473 9.59 -36.01 -1.85
N LYS A 474 8.48 -36.67 -2.24
CA LYS A 474 8.04 -36.74 -3.64
C LYS A 474 7.43 -35.44 -4.15
N LYS A 475 6.91 -34.59 -3.26
CA LYS A 475 6.30 -33.29 -3.58
C LYS A 475 6.81 -32.21 -2.61
N PRO A 476 8.11 -31.84 -2.66
CA PRO A 476 8.73 -30.98 -1.67
C PRO A 476 8.26 -29.52 -1.74
N SER A 477 7.47 -29.15 -2.74
CA SER A 477 6.92 -27.80 -2.90
C SER A 477 5.62 -27.56 -2.12
N HIS A 478 5.07 -28.59 -1.45
CA HIS A 478 3.81 -28.51 -0.73
C HIS A 478 3.92 -29.18 0.65
N PHE A 479 3.26 -28.58 1.63
CA PHE A 479 2.89 -29.30 2.85
C PHE A 479 1.84 -30.32 2.51
N VAL A 480 2.04 -31.57 2.92
CA VAL A 480 1.00 -32.61 2.87
C VAL A 480 -0.12 -32.24 3.84
N LEU A 481 0.28 -31.82 5.05
CA LEU A 481 -0.59 -31.35 6.11
C LEU A 481 0.21 -30.37 6.98
N MET A 482 -0.40 -29.25 7.33
CA MET A 482 0.16 -28.29 8.27
C MET A 482 -0.92 -27.66 9.12
N ALA A 483 -0.53 -27.12 10.26
CA ALA A 483 -1.33 -26.15 11.00
C ALA A 483 -0.48 -24.93 11.32
N CYS A 484 -1.11 -23.76 11.30
CA CYS A 484 -0.43 -22.52 11.64
C CYS A 484 -1.07 -21.87 12.87
N ASP A 485 -0.24 -21.45 13.81
CA ASP A 485 -0.67 -20.77 15.03
C ASP A 485 0.47 -19.89 15.56
N TYR A 486 0.22 -19.19 16.66
CA TYR A 486 1.30 -18.56 17.40
C TYR A 486 2.29 -19.62 17.91
N VAL A 487 3.58 -19.28 17.88
CA VAL A 487 4.66 -20.14 18.37
C VAL A 487 4.36 -20.65 19.79
N TYR A 488 3.90 -19.76 20.67
CA TYR A 488 3.60 -20.14 22.05
C TYR A 488 2.47 -21.17 22.14
N GLU A 489 1.51 -21.17 21.22
CA GLU A 489 0.41 -22.14 21.20
C GLU A 489 0.93 -23.55 20.88
N ILE A 490 1.81 -23.67 19.89
CA ILE A 490 2.39 -24.95 19.43
C ILE A 490 3.19 -25.63 20.55
N PHE A 491 4.01 -24.85 21.27
CA PHE A 491 4.93 -25.38 22.28
C PHE A 491 4.39 -25.32 23.72
N THR A 492 3.12 -24.96 23.92
CA THR A 492 2.50 -25.00 25.24
C THR A 492 2.27 -26.45 25.70
N ILE A 493 2.84 -26.80 26.85
CA ILE A 493 2.68 -28.13 27.46
C ILE A 493 1.20 -28.43 27.72
N THR A 494 0.80 -29.64 27.32
CA THR A 494 -0.54 -30.20 27.53
C THR A 494 -0.48 -31.21 28.69
N THR A 495 -1.39 -31.05 29.65
CA THR A 495 -1.41 -31.88 30.87
C THR A 495 -2.25 -33.15 30.73
N SER A 496 -3.21 -33.17 29.80
CA SER A 496 -4.06 -34.34 29.54
C SER A 496 -3.46 -35.23 28.45
N ARG A 497 -3.63 -36.55 28.61
CA ARG A 497 -3.27 -37.53 27.57
C ARG A 497 -4.43 -37.89 26.64
N ASP A 498 -5.65 -37.53 27.00
CA ASP A 498 -6.87 -37.86 26.23
C ASP A 498 -7.51 -36.62 25.58
N LYS A 499 -6.97 -35.43 25.90
CA LYS A 499 -7.51 -34.13 25.47
C LYS A 499 -6.42 -33.20 24.98
N ALA A 500 -6.54 -32.77 23.73
CA ALA A 500 -5.74 -31.71 23.16
C ALA A 500 -6.29 -30.34 23.60
N ARG A 501 -5.42 -29.33 23.63
CA ARG A 501 -5.76 -27.98 24.06
C ARG A 501 -6.31 -27.19 22.87
N LYS A 502 -7.49 -26.58 23.01
CA LYS A 502 -8.05 -25.71 21.94
C LYS A 502 -7.10 -24.54 21.68
N SER A 503 -6.81 -24.28 20.40
CA SER A 503 -6.14 -23.06 19.96
C SER A 503 -6.97 -21.83 20.33
N ARG A 504 -6.31 -20.75 20.73
CA ARG A 504 -6.99 -19.46 20.94
C ARG A 504 -7.31 -18.74 19.63
N SER A 505 -6.66 -19.14 18.54
CA SER A 505 -6.76 -18.46 17.25
C SER A 505 -7.68 -19.17 16.25
N GLY A 506 -8.13 -20.38 16.55
CA GLY A 506 -8.98 -21.17 15.66
C GLY A 506 -10.03 -22.01 16.38
N ASP A 507 -11.20 -22.15 15.77
CA ASP A 507 -12.27 -22.98 16.34
C ASP A 507 -12.06 -24.48 16.13
N ASN A 508 -11.38 -24.86 15.04
CA ASN A 508 -11.18 -26.25 14.62
C ASN A 508 -9.68 -26.63 14.64
N LEU A 509 -8.91 -26.07 15.57
CA LEU A 509 -7.49 -26.39 15.75
C LEU A 509 -7.23 -26.65 17.24
N TYR A 510 -6.67 -27.82 17.52
CA TYR A 510 -6.30 -28.23 18.87
C TYR A 510 -4.85 -28.68 18.85
N TRP A 511 -4.02 -28.07 19.70
CA TRP A 511 -2.62 -28.40 19.86
C TRP A 511 -2.41 -29.33 21.05
N TYR A 512 -1.42 -30.20 20.95
CA TYR A 512 -0.93 -30.92 22.11
C TYR A 512 0.59 -31.03 22.05
N PHE A 513 1.21 -30.82 23.20
CA PHE A 513 2.62 -31.11 23.43
C PHE A 513 2.74 -31.76 24.80
N VAL A 514 2.97 -33.07 24.81
CA VAL A 514 3.19 -33.83 26.04
C VAL A 514 4.64 -34.30 26.05
N PRO A 515 5.51 -33.72 26.90
CA PRO A 515 6.92 -34.06 26.96
C PRO A 515 7.15 -35.57 27.09
N ARG A 516 8.14 -36.10 26.35
CA ARG A 516 8.49 -37.53 26.28
C ARG A 516 7.40 -38.44 25.70
N ILE A 517 6.36 -37.87 25.11
CA ILE A 517 5.27 -38.61 24.45
C ILE A 517 5.15 -38.12 23.02
N SER A 518 4.49 -36.99 22.78
CA SER A 518 4.26 -36.50 21.42
C SER A 518 3.92 -35.01 21.37
N ILE A 519 4.13 -34.44 20.18
CA ILE A 519 3.67 -33.10 19.80
C ILE A 519 2.87 -33.21 18.50
N GLY A 520 1.81 -32.41 18.36
CA GLY A 520 1.01 -32.39 17.16
C GLY A 520 -0.27 -31.56 17.28
N PHE A 521 -1.16 -31.77 16.31
CA PHE A 521 -2.44 -31.08 16.26
C PHE A 521 -3.55 -31.98 15.72
N ALA A 522 -4.78 -31.61 16.04
CA ALA A 522 -6.01 -32.29 15.64
C ALA A 522 -7.13 -31.27 15.39
N PRO A 523 -8.18 -31.63 14.62
CA PRO A 523 -9.32 -30.74 14.39
C PRO A 523 -10.31 -30.69 15.57
N ASN A 524 -10.12 -31.53 16.60
CA ASN A 524 -10.98 -31.58 17.77
C ASN A 524 -10.20 -31.96 19.04
N GLU A 525 -10.83 -31.82 20.22
CA GLU A 525 -10.21 -32.07 21.53
C GLU A 525 -9.77 -33.52 21.72
N LYS A 526 -10.44 -34.50 21.10
CA LYS A 526 -10.22 -35.92 21.39
C LYS A 526 -8.92 -36.41 20.74
N VAL A 527 -8.01 -36.88 21.58
CA VAL A 527 -6.74 -37.51 21.20
C VAL A 527 -6.50 -38.74 22.09
N HIS A 528 -5.60 -39.63 21.70
CA HIS A 528 -5.21 -40.77 22.54
C HIS A 528 -3.68 -40.87 22.63
N LEU A 529 -3.08 -40.14 23.57
CA LEU A 529 -1.63 -39.92 23.68
C LEU A 529 -0.94 -40.93 24.62
N GLN A 530 -1.21 -42.23 24.44
CA GLN A 530 -0.54 -43.27 25.24
C GLN A 530 0.96 -43.39 24.88
N LEU A 531 1.28 -43.26 23.58
CA LEU A 531 2.63 -43.15 23.05
C LEU A 531 2.71 -41.97 22.05
N ALA A 532 1.71 -41.87 21.18
CA ALA A 532 1.43 -40.74 20.30
C ALA A 532 -0.05 -40.77 19.91
N ASP A 533 -0.57 -39.78 19.18
CA ASP A 533 -2.00 -39.71 18.87
C ASP A 533 -2.47 -40.86 17.98
N ASN A 534 -3.31 -41.73 18.56
CA ASN A 534 -3.94 -42.87 17.91
C ASN A 534 -5.45 -42.69 17.67
N TYR A 535 -6.03 -41.56 18.05
CA TYR A 535 -7.47 -41.35 17.94
C TYR A 535 -7.89 -41.13 16.47
N ASP A 536 -8.97 -41.80 16.06
CA ASP A 536 -9.56 -41.72 14.72
C ASP A 536 -8.52 -41.80 13.58
N PRO A 537 -8.02 -43.00 13.22
CA PRO A 537 -6.96 -43.16 12.23
C PRO A 537 -7.34 -42.71 10.80
N LEU A 538 -8.63 -42.47 10.52
CA LEU A 538 -9.12 -42.08 9.20
C LEU A 538 -9.14 -40.56 8.99
N ASP A 539 -9.08 -39.78 10.07
CA ASP A 539 -9.09 -38.32 10.01
C ASP A 539 -7.87 -37.76 9.25
N GLN A 540 -8.12 -36.93 8.23
CA GLN A 540 -7.08 -36.38 7.37
C GLN A 540 -6.39 -35.15 7.99
N ASN A 541 -6.96 -34.55 9.04
CA ASN A 541 -6.50 -33.28 9.60
C ASN A 541 -5.65 -33.43 10.87
N ARG A 542 -5.06 -34.61 11.08
CA ARG A 542 -4.29 -34.94 12.27
C ARG A 542 -2.81 -35.12 11.98
N PHE A 543 -1.98 -34.49 12.79
CA PHE A 543 -0.54 -34.63 12.74
C PHE A 543 -0.01 -35.04 14.11
N SER A 544 0.93 -35.97 14.15
CA SER A 544 1.55 -36.42 15.39
C SER A 544 2.98 -36.90 15.16
N ILE A 545 3.90 -36.45 16.00
CA ILE A 545 5.28 -36.93 16.07
C ILE A 545 5.68 -37.20 17.52
N TRP A 546 6.52 -38.20 17.71
CA TRP A 546 7.03 -38.58 19.02
C TRP A 546 8.06 -37.57 19.48
N VAL A 547 8.10 -37.35 20.79
CA VAL A 547 9.08 -36.47 21.43
C VAL A 547 9.95 -37.33 22.35
N ASP A 548 11.28 -37.20 22.21
CA ASP A 548 12.27 -37.87 23.05
C ASP A 548 12.10 -39.40 23.08
N HIS A 549 11.93 -40.00 21.90
CA HIS A 549 11.70 -41.44 21.74
C HIS A 549 12.60 -42.04 20.65
N PRO A 550 13.06 -43.31 20.76
CA PRO A 550 13.87 -43.97 19.72
C PRO A 550 13.22 -44.07 18.32
N GLN A 551 11.92 -43.80 18.22
CA GLN A 551 11.11 -43.94 17.02
C GLN A 551 10.65 -42.56 16.55
N GLY A 552 10.59 -42.35 15.24
CA GLY A 552 10.19 -41.08 14.63
C GLY A 552 8.69 -40.89 14.50
N GLY A 553 8.24 -40.55 13.29
CA GLY A 553 6.92 -40.05 13.01
C GLY A 553 5.79 -41.00 13.36
N ARG A 554 4.70 -40.45 13.88
CA ARG A 554 3.50 -41.25 14.11
C ARG A 554 2.53 -41.16 12.95
N ARG A 555 2.19 -39.94 12.54
CA ARG A 555 1.04 -39.68 11.68
C ARG A 555 1.09 -38.37 10.93
N ILE A 556 0.68 -38.43 9.66
CA ILE A 556 0.32 -37.28 8.82
C ILE A 556 -1.02 -37.61 8.15
N GLY A 557 -2.08 -36.91 8.54
CA GLY A 557 -3.44 -37.19 8.07
C GLY A 557 -3.86 -38.64 8.34
N ASN A 558 -4.41 -39.33 7.36
CA ASN A 558 -4.84 -40.73 7.51
C ASN A 558 -3.68 -41.76 7.46
N GLN A 559 -2.42 -41.31 7.31
CA GLN A 559 -1.26 -42.19 7.29
C GLN A 559 -0.72 -42.37 8.71
N THR A 560 -0.90 -43.57 9.27
CA THR A 560 -0.75 -43.83 10.71
C THR A 560 0.39 -44.79 11.08
N SER A 561 1.37 -45.02 10.21
CA SER A 561 2.52 -45.90 10.53
C SER A 561 3.80 -45.37 9.88
N LEU A 562 4.19 -44.16 10.30
CA LEU A 562 5.28 -43.39 9.68
C LEU A 562 6.61 -43.46 10.45
N ILE A 563 6.77 -44.46 11.33
CA ILE A 563 7.85 -44.52 12.33
C ILE A 563 9.25 -44.48 11.69
N ASP A 564 9.45 -45.25 10.62
CA ASP A 564 10.74 -45.37 9.93
C ASP A 564 10.71 -44.76 8.52
N THR A 565 9.71 -43.92 8.22
CA THR A 565 9.55 -43.40 6.86
C THR A 565 10.57 -42.29 6.55
N THR A 566 11.19 -42.41 5.39
CA THR A 566 11.97 -41.32 4.76
C THR A 566 11.17 -40.62 3.67
N GLU A 567 9.91 -41.01 3.44
CA GLU A 567 9.05 -40.40 2.42
C GLU A 567 8.54 -39.01 2.82
N TYR A 568 8.67 -38.65 4.11
CA TYR A 568 8.19 -37.41 4.68
C TYR A 568 9.26 -36.71 5.51
N ARG A 569 9.15 -35.39 5.57
CA ARG A 569 9.95 -34.51 6.43
C ARG A 569 9.01 -33.70 7.32
N ILE A 570 9.42 -33.44 8.55
CA ILE A 570 8.78 -32.44 9.40
C ILE A 570 9.46 -31.10 9.18
N VAL A 571 8.64 -30.06 9.18
CA VAL A 571 9.12 -28.70 8.98
C VAL A 571 8.40 -27.72 9.88
N LEU A 572 9.14 -26.68 10.26
CA LEU A 572 8.64 -25.52 10.99
C LEU A 572 9.05 -24.25 10.25
N TYR A 573 8.06 -23.51 9.77
CA TYR A 573 8.23 -22.21 9.14
C TYR A 573 7.74 -21.13 10.11
N VAL A 574 8.51 -20.07 10.34
CA VAL A 574 8.15 -18.99 11.27
C VAL A 574 8.30 -17.62 10.62
N ILE A 575 7.35 -16.73 10.88
CA ILE A 575 7.42 -15.29 10.57
C ILE A 575 7.24 -14.49 11.86
N GLN A 576 8.06 -13.44 12.05
CA GLN A 576 8.13 -12.65 13.28
C GLN A 576 8.44 -11.18 13.02
#